data_AF-A0A6M1ZML8-F1
#
_entry.id   AF-A0A6M1ZML8-F1
#
_cell.length_a   1.000
_cell.length_b   1.000
_cell.length_c   1.000
_cell.angle_alpha   90.00
_cell.angle_beta   90.00
_cell.angle_gamma   90.00
#
_symmetry.space_group_name_H-M   'P 1'
#
loop_
_entity.id
_entity.type
_entity.pdbx_description
1 polymer ?
#
loop_
_entity_poly.entity_id
_entity_poly.type
_entity_poly.pdbx_seq_one_letter_code
_entity_poly.pdbx_strand_id
1 'polypeptide(L)'
;MSAHLNATKLGLAGGILSGLSLFIITWISMFTGYGMFWLAQWMDLYPGFDFSIVGAFIGLAYGFVVGFVGFFVFAWIYNFLKP
;
A
#
# COMPACT_ATOMS: atom_id res chain seq x y z
N MET A 1 26.46 6.11 -15.76
CA MET A 1 25.97 6.81 -14.55
C MET A 1 24.91 5.92 -13.90
N SER A 2 25.25 5.21 -12.82
CA SER A 2 24.29 4.38 -12.09
C SER A 2 23.44 5.28 -11.19
N ALA A 3 22.12 5.31 -11.44
CA ALA A 3 21.19 6.12 -10.67
C ALA A 3 21.23 5.73 -9.18
N HIS A 4 21.07 6.68 -8.28
CA HIS A 4 20.91 6.42 -6.84
C HIS A 4 19.49 6.81 -6.45
N LEU A 5 18.75 5.86 -5.88
CA LEU A 5 17.36 6.09 -5.49
C LEU A 5 17.30 6.72 -4.10
N ASN A 6 16.47 7.75 -3.91
CA ASN A 6 16.21 8.24 -2.57
C ASN A 6 15.14 7.34 -1.92
N ALA A 7 15.56 6.52 -0.95
CA ALA A 7 14.68 5.52 -0.34
C ALA A 7 13.45 6.11 0.33
N THR A 8 13.60 7.25 1.03
CA THR A 8 12.46 7.94 1.66
C THR A 8 11.48 8.46 0.63
N LYS A 9 11.95 9.09 -0.46
CA LYS A 9 11.07 9.59 -1.52
C LYS A 9 10.33 8.46 -2.23
N LEU A 10 11.02 7.35 -2.52
CA LEU A 10 10.40 6.19 -3.13
C LEU A 10 9.40 5.51 -2.20
N GLY A 11 9.75 5.37 -0.91
CA GLY A 11 8.84 4.89 0.12
C GLY A 11 7.60 5.75 0.23
N LEU A 12 7.72 7.09 0.31
CA LEU A 12 6.57 7.99 0.38
C LEU A 12 5.66 7.84 -0.86
N ALA A 13 6.24 7.80 -2.06
CA ALA A 13 5.47 7.59 -3.28
C ALA A 13 4.74 6.23 -3.27
N GLY A 14 5.44 5.16 -2.87
CA GLY A 14 4.88 3.82 -2.75
C GLY A 14 3.76 3.73 -1.72
N GLY A 15 3.97 4.30 -0.53
CA GLY A 15 2.96 4.35 0.53
C GLY A 15 1.72 5.13 0.10
N ILE A 16 1.87 6.32 -0.48
CA ILE A 16 0.73 7.11 -0.96
C ILE A 16 -0.05 6.33 -2.02
N LEU A 17 0.64 5.75 -3.01
CA LEU A 17 -0.01 5.01 -4.09
C LEU A 17 -0.74 3.77 -3.56
N SER A 18 -0.09 2.95 -2.73
CA SER A 18 -0.67 1.73 -2.18
C SER A 18 -1.82 2.01 -1.23
N GLY A 19 -1.66 2.98 -0.33
CA GLY A 19 -2.71 3.41 0.59
C GLY A 19 -3.95 3.94 -0.13
N LEU A 20 -3.76 4.86 -1.09
CA LEU A 20 -4.88 5.40 -1.87
C LEU A 20 -5.55 4.31 -2.74
N SER A 21 -4.78 3.36 -3.26
CA SER A 21 -5.33 2.24 -4.03
C SER A 21 -6.24 1.37 -3.16
N LEU A 22 -5.80 0.99 -1.95
CA LEU A 22 -6.64 0.24 -1.00
C LEU A 22 -7.87 1.03 -0.58
N PHE A 23 -7.72 2.33 -0.31
CA PHE A 23 -8.83 3.22 0.04
C PHE A 23 -9.90 3.27 -1.08
N ILE A 24 -9.47 3.56 -2.32
CA ILE A 24 -10.36 3.72 -3.47
C ILE A 24 -11.03 2.38 -3.82
N ILE A 25 -10.28 1.27 -3.84
CA ILE A 25 -10.83 -0.05 -4.16
C ILE A 25 -11.84 -0.48 -3.08
N THR A 26 -11.59 -0.18 -1.80
CA THR A 26 -12.57 -0.45 -0.73
C THR A 26 -13.86 0.30 -0.97
N TRP A 27 -13.79 1.59 -1.30
CA TRP A 27 -14.96 2.39 -1.67
C TRP A 27 -15.70 1.81 -2.87
N ILE A 28 -15.01 1.51 -3.96
CA ILE A 28 -15.65 0.91 -5.15
C ILE A 28 -16.31 -0.43 -4.80
N SER A 29 -15.63 -1.26 -4.01
CA SER A 29 -16.13 -2.56 -3.58
C SER A 29 -17.41 -2.44 -2.75
N MET A 30 -17.54 -1.40 -1.90
CA MET A 30 -18.76 -1.19 -1.09
C MET A 30 -20.01 -0.98 -1.95
N PHE A 31 -19.88 -0.37 -3.14
CA PHE A 31 -21.03 -0.07 -4.01
C PHE A 31 -21.23 -1.08 -5.13
N THR A 32 -20.18 -1.80 -5.52
CA THR A 32 -20.19 -2.64 -6.74
C THR A 32 -19.82 -4.10 -6.49
N GLY A 33 -19.26 -4.42 -5.32
CA GLY A 33 -18.66 -5.73 -5.05
C GLY A 33 -17.35 -6.00 -5.82
N TYR A 34 -16.84 -5.04 -6.60
CA TYR A 34 -15.59 -5.19 -7.35
C TYR A 34 -14.40 -5.39 -6.41
N GLY A 35 -13.58 -6.41 -6.68
CA GLY A 35 -12.38 -6.67 -5.89
C GLY A 35 -12.64 -7.30 -4.51
N MET A 36 -13.88 -7.68 -4.19
CA MET A 36 -14.25 -8.21 -2.87
C MET A 36 -13.41 -9.43 -2.44
N PHE A 37 -13.17 -10.39 -3.34
CA PHE A 37 -12.33 -11.56 -3.02
C PHE A 37 -10.88 -11.18 -2.71
N TRP A 38 -10.35 -10.16 -3.40
CA TRP A 38 -9.00 -9.67 -3.15
C TRP A 38 -8.93 -8.93 -1.81
N LEU A 39 -9.90 -8.06 -1.53
CA LEU A 39 -10.01 -7.34 -0.26
C LEU A 39 -10.25 -8.26 0.95
N ALA A 40 -10.96 -9.38 0.77
CA ALA A 40 -11.16 -10.37 1.82
C ALA A 40 -9.82 -10.95 2.34
N GLN A 41 -8.83 -11.15 1.47
CA GLN A 41 -7.50 -11.60 1.90
C GLN A 41 -6.79 -10.56 2.77
N TRP A 42 -7.04 -9.28 2.53
CA TRP A 42 -6.48 -8.21 3.37
C TRP A 42 -7.21 -8.09 4.71
N MET A 43 -8.49 -8.43 4.80
CA MET A 43 -9.21 -8.44 6.08
C MET A 43 -8.61 -9.47 7.06
N ASP A 44 -8.16 -10.61 6.54
CA ASP A 44 -7.47 -11.62 7.34
C ASP A 44 -6.09 -11.16 7.84
N LEU A 45 -5.43 -10.26 7.09
CA LEU A 45 -4.09 -9.75 7.41
C LEU A 45 -4.11 -8.48 8.25
N TYR A 46 -5.15 -7.66 8.13
CA TYR A 46 -5.22 -6.32 8.69
C TYR A 46 -6.33 -6.23 9.74
N PRO A 47 -5.99 -6.36 11.04
CA PRO A 47 -6.95 -6.20 12.11
C PRO A 47 -7.72 -4.88 12.01
N GLY A 48 -9.05 -4.98 12.02
CA GLY A 48 -9.97 -3.85 11.91
C GLY A 48 -10.27 -3.39 10.47
N PHE A 49 -9.63 -3.97 9.46
CA PHE A 49 -9.99 -3.71 8.07
C PHE A 49 -11.27 -4.45 7.70
N ASP A 50 -12.25 -3.73 7.16
CA ASP A 50 -13.52 -4.27 6.69
C ASP A 50 -14.09 -3.47 5.50
N PHE A 51 -15.20 -3.94 4.94
CA PHE A 51 -15.92 -3.25 3.86
C PHE A 51 -16.80 -2.10 4.37
N SER A 52 -16.21 -1.16 5.09
CA SER A 52 -16.88 0.04 5.59
C SER A 52 -16.08 1.32 5.31
N ILE A 53 -16.68 2.48 5.58
CA ILE A 53 -15.97 3.77 5.49
C ILE A 53 -14.78 3.79 6.46
N VAL A 54 -14.97 3.29 7.69
CA VAL A 54 -13.90 3.20 8.69
C VAL A 54 -12.82 2.22 8.23
N GLY A 55 -13.24 1.05 7.72
CA GLY A 55 -12.37 0.07 7.11
C GLY A 55 -11.53 0.65 5.97
N ALA A 56 -12.10 1.50 5.11
CA ALA A 56 -11.35 2.16 4.04
C ALA A 56 -10.21 3.04 4.58
N PHE A 57 -10.43 3.81 5.65
CA PHE A 57 -9.37 4.60 6.30
C PHE A 57 -8.32 3.72 6.99
N ILE A 58 -8.74 2.59 7.56
CA ILE A 58 -7.81 1.60 8.11
C ILE A 58 -6.96 0.99 6.99
N GLY A 59 -7.57 0.65 5.85
CA GLY A 59 -6.89 0.17 4.65
C GLY A 59 -5.94 1.20 4.05
N LEU A 60 -6.29 2.50 4.09
CA LEU A 60 -5.41 3.59 3.72
C LEU A 60 -4.14 3.59 4.58
N ALA A 61 -4.29 3.47 5.90
CA ALA A 61 -3.17 3.45 6.83
C ALA A 61 -2.27 2.22 6.64
N TYR A 62 -2.85 1.01 6.62
CA TYR A 62 -2.09 -0.22 6.38
C TYR A 62 -1.43 -0.22 5.00
N GLY A 63 -2.17 0.14 3.95
CA GLY A 63 -1.66 0.25 2.59
C GLY A 63 -0.52 1.27 2.48
N PHE A 64 -0.61 2.40 3.20
CA PHE A 64 0.48 3.36 3.28
C PHE A 64 1.70 2.78 3.95
N VAL A 65 1.56 2.14 5.11
CA VAL A 65 2.70 1.57 5.85
C VAL A 65 3.37 0.47 5.04
N VAL A 66 2.59 -0.47 4.50
CA VAL A 66 3.13 -1.60 3.72
C VAL A 66 3.76 -1.11 2.41
N GLY A 67 3.11 -0.19 1.69
CA GLY A 67 3.68 0.44 0.51
C GLY A 67 4.95 1.22 0.84
N PHE A 68 4.96 2.01 1.89
CA PHE A 68 6.13 2.77 2.31
C PHE A 68 7.31 1.87 2.61
N VAL A 69 7.12 0.87 3.47
CA VAL A 69 8.19 -0.04 3.86
C VAL A 69 8.69 -0.84 2.67
N GLY A 70 7.78 -1.40 1.86
CA GLY A 70 8.15 -2.19 0.68
C GLY A 70 8.99 -1.40 -0.32
N PHE A 71 8.56 -0.20 -0.69
CA PHE A 71 9.30 0.65 -1.64
C PHE A 71 10.56 1.27 -1.03
N PHE A 72 10.56 1.58 0.26
CA PHE A 72 11.76 2.03 0.97
C PHE A 72 12.84 0.93 0.95
N VAL A 73 12.47 -0.29 1.34
CA VAL A 73 13.37 -1.46 1.36
C VAL A 73 13.83 -1.77 -0.06
N PHE A 74 12.96 -1.67 -1.05
CA PHE A 74 13.33 -1.84 -2.46
C PHE A 74 14.42 -0.86 -2.89
N ALA A 75 14.26 0.44 -2.62
CA ALA A 75 15.29 1.43 -2.93
C ALA A 75 16.60 1.18 -2.16
N TRP A 76 16.49 0.76 -0.89
CA TRP A 76 17.66 0.43 -0.08
C TRP A 76 18.44 -0.74 -0.67
N ILE A 77 17.77 -1.84 -1.01
CA ILE A 77 18.40 -3.00 -1.66
C ILE A 77 19.00 -2.59 -3.02
N TYR A 78 18.28 -1.83 -3.83
CA TYR A 78 18.78 -1.34 -5.11
C TYR A 78 20.09 -0.55 -4.97
N ASN A 79 20.14 0.37 -4.00
CA ASN A 79 21.34 1.15 -3.74
C ASN A 79 22.48 0.31 -3.15
N PHE A 80 22.16 -0.72 -2.35
CA PHE A 80 23.15 -1.63 -1.78
C PHE A 80 23.82 -2.51 -2.85
N LEU A 81 23.07 -2.97 -3.86
CA LEU A 81 23.58 -3.77 -4.97
C LEU A 81 24.32 -2.94 -6.04
N LYS A 82 24.32 -1.62 -5.89
CA LYS A 82 25.00 -0.72 -6.82
C LYS A 82 26.53 -0.93 -6.71
N PRO A 83 27.23 -1.18 -7.84
CA PRO A 83 28.69 -1.30 -7.85
C PRO A 83 29.39 0.03 -7.56
#